data_AF-A0A964HI05-F1
#
_entry.id   AF-A0A964HI05-F1
#
_cell.length_a   1.000
_cell.length_b   1.000
_cell.length_c   1.000
_cell.angle_alpha   90.00
_cell.angle_beta   90.00
_cell.angle_gamma   90.00
#
_symmetry.space_group_name_H-M   'P 1'
#
loop_
_entity.id
_entity.type
_entity.pdbx_description
1 polymer ?
#
loop_
_entity_poly.entity_id
_entity_poly.type
_entity_poly.pdbx_seq_one_letter_code
_entity_poly.pdbx_strand_id
1 'polypeptide(L)'
;KDPGTAAGQCNNVYCHSNAQNNGGTGITYRQPTWGNAASGACGTCHGTTHHGGAEIATGSHTKHFTSMVYTSPGRCVICHDVGALPFDGSCNNSCHTATSKHVNYKVDLAFPSNFGASAVYNGTAKPGDGYNTCSNISCHYNTTTPAWGTATPLGCVGCHSLAVLMASGAHAKHISATAVPTLYNYTANRSTAAEYNFGCSNCHPLSSTNHYNTVINVTLKNNEAGVGSLRAKNSATAVGINVANSGITGTSKSSIRCTMAYCHSNGNAANLIYATTPDWYGGSFTGDRCANCHGNAPNTTIAGSKSHYNNRFLGYTSTPGGHQIGIHAMGIYSSASGLAKAGTTGKSSHGNAATATTISCNICHYATVTTARNDDNVVCKACHYAGNAVGAQVGNPAVIADRSKHVNGLVNVDFQPVSMLSKAQVRQKYYVTHAYSSVWKRNGGYKVSGAYDSAKAPFNTATMWDGATKTCSNIACHMGNSVKWTDNNGATECFSCHGSL
;
A
#
# COMPACT_ATOMS: atom_id res chain seq x y z
N LYS A 1 -39.71 65.59 11.94
CA LYS A 1 -38.57 66.14 11.19
C LYS A 1 -39.12 66.77 9.94
N ASP A 2 -38.75 68.01 9.66
CA ASP A 2 -39.28 68.77 8.52
C ASP A 2 -38.80 68.19 7.18
N PRO A 3 -39.60 68.26 6.11
CA PRO A 3 -39.19 67.85 4.78
C PRO A 3 -38.11 68.81 4.27
N GLY A 4 -36.90 68.30 3.99
CA GLY A 4 -35.85 69.08 3.31
C GLY A 4 -34.48 69.18 3.99
N THR A 5 -34.24 68.54 5.14
CA THR A 5 -32.89 68.46 5.73
C THR A 5 -32.43 67.02 5.90
N ALA A 6 -31.12 66.80 5.66
CA ALA A 6 -30.37 65.54 5.61
C ALA A 6 -31.09 64.27 6.09
N ALA A 7 -31.11 63.26 5.22
CA ALA A 7 -31.69 61.96 5.51
C ALA A 7 -31.18 61.40 6.85
N GLY A 8 -32.10 60.90 7.69
CA GLY A 8 -31.76 60.36 9.00
C GLY A 8 -30.77 59.20 8.90
N GLN A 9 -29.76 59.19 9.78
CA GLN A 9 -28.81 58.08 9.87
C GLN A 9 -29.39 56.97 10.75
N CYS A 10 -29.44 55.75 10.21
CA CYS A 10 -29.97 54.56 10.88
C CYS A 10 -28.81 53.60 11.18
N ASN A 11 -27.81 54.08 11.93
CA ASN A 11 -26.48 53.47 12.10
C ASN A 11 -26.42 52.21 12.98
N ASN A 12 -27.53 51.83 13.61
CA ASN A 12 -27.64 50.70 14.52
C ASN A 12 -28.85 49.81 14.21
N VAL A 13 -29.47 49.96 13.04
CA VAL A 13 -30.63 49.15 12.64
C VAL A 13 -30.14 47.84 12.04
N TYR A 14 -30.57 46.71 12.61
CA TYR A 14 -30.15 45.38 12.16
C TYR A 14 -30.38 45.13 10.67
N CYS A 15 -31.49 45.61 10.11
CA CYS A 15 -31.79 45.48 8.68
C CYS A 15 -30.69 46.07 7.78
N HIS A 16 -29.88 46.99 8.31
CA HIS A 16 -28.72 47.55 7.64
C HIS A 16 -27.44 46.94 8.22
N SER A 17 -27.33 45.62 8.24
CA SER A 17 -26.12 44.95 8.72
C SER A 17 -25.65 43.84 7.80
N ASN A 18 -24.44 43.34 8.04
CA ASN A 18 -23.91 42.16 7.37
C ASN A 18 -24.45 40.83 7.94
N ALA A 19 -25.51 40.88 8.76
CA ALA A 19 -26.03 39.80 9.60
C ALA A 19 -25.02 39.31 10.65
N GLN A 20 -23.84 38.83 10.25
CA GLN A 20 -22.85 38.23 11.16
C GLN A 20 -21.43 38.41 10.62
N ASN A 21 -20.51 38.83 11.49
CA ASN A 21 -19.09 38.97 11.16
C ASN A 21 -18.39 37.62 10.98
N ASN A 22 -17.23 37.65 10.33
CA ASN A 22 -16.35 36.49 10.31
C ASN A 22 -15.87 36.15 11.73
N GLY A 23 -15.75 34.86 12.06
CA GLY A 23 -15.58 34.38 13.44
C GLY A 23 -16.92 34.17 14.17
N GLY A 24 -18.02 34.59 13.57
CA GLY A 24 -19.37 34.31 14.03
C GLY A 24 -19.86 35.23 15.14
N THR A 25 -19.05 36.18 15.61
CA THR A 25 -19.38 37.08 16.71
C THR A 25 -19.49 38.53 16.27
N GLY A 26 -20.53 39.21 16.75
CA GLY A 26 -20.79 40.61 16.41
C GLY A 26 -21.35 40.84 15.00
N ILE A 27 -21.74 42.10 14.77
CA ILE A 27 -22.46 42.55 13.58
C ILE A 27 -21.84 43.88 13.13
N THR A 28 -21.60 44.04 11.84
CA THR A 28 -21.20 45.31 11.23
C THR A 28 -22.39 45.93 10.54
N TYR A 29 -22.77 47.13 10.99
CA TYR A 29 -23.82 47.93 10.36
C TYR A 29 -23.30 48.66 9.13
N ARG A 30 -24.19 48.86 8.17
CA ARG A 30 -24.00 49.64 6.95
C ARG A 30 -25.01 50.78 6.92
N GLN A 31 -24.74 51.80 6.13
CA GLN A 31 -25.68 52.90 5.91
C GLN A 31 -26.09 52.93 4.44
N PRO A 32 -27.31 52.47 4.09
CA PRO A 32 -27.86 52.79 2.78
C PRO A 32 -28.08 54.31 2.68
N THR A 33 -27.81 54.84 1.51
CA THR A 33 -28.08 56.23 1.17
C THR A 33 -29.56 56.36 0.79
N TRP A 34 -30.33 57.05 1.62
CA TRP A 34 -31.72 57.37 1.33
C TRP A 34 -31.86 58.07 -0.03
N GLY A 35 -32.89 57.68 -0.79
CA GLY A 35 -33.09 58.15 -2.16
C GLY A 35 -32.19 57.49 -3.21
N ASN A 36 -31.23 56.65 -2.82
CA ASN A 36 -30.43 55.84 -3.72
C ASN A 36 -30.75 54.35 -3.54
N ALA A 37 -31.62 53.82 -4.40
CA ALA A 37 -32.04 52.41 -4.38
C ALA A 37 -30.85 51.43 -4.49
N ALA A 38 -29.79 51.79 -5.22
CA ALA A 38 -28.62 50.92 -5.38
C ALA A 38 -27.88 50.67 -4.06
N SER A 39 -27.94 51.61 -3.12
CA SER A 39 -27.27 51.47 -1.81
C SER A 39 -27.95 50.44 -0.88
N GLY A 40 -29.24 50.14 -1.11
CA GLY A 40 -30.01 49.12 -0.40
C GLY A 40 -30.28 47.86 -1.24
N ALA A 41 -29.63 47.72 -2.39
CA ALA A 41 -29.81 46.53 -3.23
C ALA A 41 -29.26 45.27 -2.56
N CYS A 42 -29.81 44.11 -2.91
CA CYS A 42 -29.28 42.83 -2.44
C CYS A 42 -27.79 42.72 -2.80
N GLY A 43 -26.96 42.21 -1.88
CA GLY A 43 -25.51 42.14 -2.06
C GLY A 43 -24.73 43.33 -1.47
N THR A 44 -25.38 44.46 -1.15
CA THR A 44 -24.68 45.59 -0.50
C THR A 44 -24.47 45.38 1.00
N CYS A 45 -25.36 44.61 1.65
CA CYS A 45 -25.32 44.34 3.09
C CYS A 45 -24.45 43.12 3.45
N HIS A 46 -24.75 41.96 2.88
CA HIS A 46 -23.96 40.75 2.96
C HIS A 46 -23.69 40.22 1.54
N GLY A 47 -22.56 39.53 1.35
CA GLY A 47 -22.15 39.05 0.03
C GLY A 47 -23.18 38.09 -0.60
N THR A 48 -23.49 38.32 -1.88
CA THR A 48 -24.23 37.39 -2.73
C THR A 48 -23.88 37.64 -4.19
N THR A 49 -23.52 36.58 -4.90
CA THR A 49 -23.20 36.66 -6.33
C THR A 49 -24.45 36.79 -7.20
N HIS A 50 -25.62 36.41 -6.70
CA HIS A 50 -26.88 36.47 -7.44
C HIS A 50 -27.34 37.92 -7.75
N HIS A 51 -26.82 38.90 -7.03
CA HIS A 51 -27.11 40.33 -7.25
C HIS A 51 -25.86 41.15 -7.57
N GLY A 52 -24.84 40.52 -8.18
CA GLY A 52 -23.63 41.21 -8.65
C GLY A 52 -22.65 41.63 -7.55
N GLY A 53 -22.89 41.23 -6.30
CA GLY A 53 -21.94 41.41 -5.19
C GLY A 53 -20.89 40.30 -5.13
N ALA A 54 -19.86 40.50 -4.28
CA ALA A 54 -18.88 39.46 -3.97
C ALA A 54 -19.53 38.28 -3.23
N GLU A 55 -19.05 37.06 -3.48
CA GLU A 55 -19.52 35.86 -2.78
C GLU A 55 -19.21 35.95 -1.28
N ILE A 56 -20.13 35.46 -0.44
CA ILE A 56 -19.92 35.45 1.01
C ILE A 56 -18.75 34.52 1.37
N ALA A 57 -17.80 35.05 2.13
CA ALA A 57 -16.58 34.34 2.54
C ALA A 57 -16.51 34.09 4.06
N THR A 58 -17.52 34.52 4.82
CA THR A 58 -17.54 34.33 6.27
C THR A 58 -17.68 32.86 6.64
N GLY A 59 -17.01 32.43 7.71
CA GLY A 59 -17.15 31.07 8.24
C GLY A 59 -16.63 30.02 7.25
N SER A 60 -17.48 29.06 6.86
CA SER A 60 -17.11 27.96 5.95
C SER A 60 -17.76 28.04 4.56
N HIS A 61 -18.35 29.18 4.19
CA HIS A 61 -19.02 29.35 2.89
C HIS A 61 -18.11 29.01 1.71
N THR A 62 -16.91 29.60 1.64
CA THR A 62 -15.97 29.36 0.54
C THR A 62 -15.68 27.86 0.32
N LYS A 63 -15.55 27.07 1.41
CA LYS A 63 -15.27 25.63 1.32
C LYS A 63 -16.46 24.82 0.80
N HIS A 64 -17.67 25.14 1.26
CA HIS A 64 -18.89 24.47 0.80
C HIS A 64 -19.16 24.83 -0.65
N PHE A 65 -18.99 26.09 -1.01
CA PHE A 65 -19.13 26.55 -2.38
C PHE A 65 -18.16 25.81 -3.31
N THR A 66 -16.85 25.80 -3.04
CA THR A 66 -15.87 25.16 -3.94
C THR A 66 -16.06 23.65 -4.10
N SER A 67 -16.75 22.98 -3.17
CA SER A 67 -17.03 21.53 -3.25
C SER A 67 -18.39 21.18 -3.86
N MET A 68 -19.26 22.17 -4.12
CA MET A 68 -20.58 21.95 -4.71
C MET A 68 -20.53 21.99 -6.24
N VAL A 69 -21.31 21.11 -6.86
CA VAL A 69 -21.51 21.05 -8.33
C VAL A 69 -22.55 22.06 -8.84
N TYR A 70 -23.29 22.70 -7.94
CA TYR A 70 -24.34 23.67 -8.28
C TYR A 70 -23.75 25.08 -8.46
N THR A 71 -24.45 25.92 -9.22
CA THR A 71 -24.11 27.33 -9.42
C THR A 71 -24.94 28.24 -8.52
N SER A 72 -24.51 29.50 -8.36
CA SER A 72 -25.33 30.51 -7.69
C SER A 72 -26.57 30.82 -8.52
N PRO A 73 -27.78 30.92 -7.93
CA PRO A 73 -28.12 30.91 -6.49
C PRO A 73 -28.39 29.54 -5.84
N GLY A 74 -28.45 28.44 -6.61
CA GLY A 74 -28.76 27.09 -6.13
C GLY A 74 -27.87 26.58 -4.99
N ARG A 75 -26.61 27.03 -4.92
CA ARG A 75 -25.68 26.70 -3.83
C ARG A 75 -26.14 27.19 -2.45
N CYS A 76 -26.85 28.31 -2.38
CA CYS A 76 -27.27 28.93 -1.12
C CYS A 76 -28.45 28.20 -0.49
N VAL A 77 -29.42 27.76 -1.32
CA VAL A 77 -30.64 27.08 -0.85
C VAL A 77 -30.39 25.68 -0.31
N ILE A 78 -29.21 25.10 -0.53
CA ILE A 78 -28.85 23.83 0.11
C ILE A 78 -28.81 23.97 1.64
N CYS A 79 -28.54 25.17 2.16
CA CYS A 79 -28.51 25.45 3.60
C CYS A 79 -29.56 26.48 4.05
N HIS A 80 -29.91 27.43 3.17
CA HIS A 80 -30.87 28.50 3.42
C HIS A 80 -32.16 28.29 2.61
N ASP A 81 -32.68 27.07 2.61
CA ASP A 81 -33.94 26.75 1.94
C ASP A 81 -35.12 27.49 2.60
N VAL A 82 -36.06 27.99 1.81
CA VAL A 82 -37.31 28.53 2.33
C VAL A 82 -38.35 27.42 2.37
N GLY A 83 -38.60 26.87 3.57
CA GLY A 83 -39.69 25.93 3.82
C GLY A 83 -39.29 24.45 3.85
N ALA A 84 -38.00 24.13 3.81
CA ALA A 84 -37.47 22.76 3.73
C ALA A 84 -38.02 21.96 2.54
N LEU A 85 -38.30 22.66 1.44
CA LEU A 85 -38.86 22.10 0.21
C LEU A 85 -37.80 21.26 -0.52
N PRO A 86 -38.20 20.31 -1.39
CA PRO A 86 -37.24 19.58 -2.21
C PRO A 86 -36.47 20.53 -3.15
N PHE A 87 -35.15 20.37 -3.21
CA PHE A 87 -34.28 21.12 -4.13
C PHE A 87 -34.18 20.38 -5.47
N ASP A 88 -34.57 21.03 -6.56
CA ASP A 88 -34.58 20.48 -7.92
C ASP A 88 -33.31 20.81 -8.73
N GLY A 89 -32.28 21.36 -8.08
CA GLY A 89 -31.05 21.81 -8.72
C GLY A 89 -31.06 23.28 -9.13
N SER A 90 -32.19 23.98 -8.98
CA SER A 90 -32.35 25.39 -9.31
C SER A 90 -33.15 26.14 -8.24
N CYS A 91 -33.21 27.46 -8.42
CA CYS A 91 -33.82 28.42 -7.53
C CYS A 91 -35.26 28.73 -7.95
N ASN A 92 -36.06 27.68 -8.12
CA ASN A 92 -37.40 27.80 -8.72
C ASN A 92 -38.52 27.97 -7.67
N ASN A 93 -38.41 27.33 -6.50
CA ASN A 93 -39.49 27.28 -5.51
C ASN A 93 -39.09 27.76 -4.09
N SER A 94 -37.78 27.86 -3.81
CA SER A 94 -37.26 28.03 -2.43
C SER A 94 -36.49 29.33 -2.17
N CYS A 95 -36.38 30.25 -3.13
CA CYS A 95 -35.41 31.36 -3.01
C CYS A 95 -35.98 32.75 -2.71
N HIS A 96 -37.26 33.02 -3.01
CA HIS A 96 -37.75 34.40 -3.05
C HIS A 96 -39.16 34.59 -2.47
N THR A 97 -39.69 33.62 -1.74
CA THR A 97 -41.08 33.66 -1.25
C THR A 97 -41.22 34.17 0.19
N ALA A 98 -40.12 34.33 0.95
CA ALA A 98 -40.17 34.71 2.37
C ALA A 98 -39.42 36.01 2.70
N THR A 99 -39.93 37.14 2.23
CA THR A 99 -39.47 38.49 2.65
C THR A 99 -39.48 38.66 4.17
N SER A 100 -40.40 37.98 4.87
CA SER A 100 -40.51 37.96 6.33
C SER A 100 -39.31 37.33 7.03
N LYS A 101 -38.60 36.38 6.40
CA LYS A 101 -37.41 35.73 6.96
C LYS A 101 -36.14 36.56 6.79
N HIS A 102 -36.08 37.41 5.77
CA HIS A 102 -34.93 38.31 5.59
C HIS A 102 -34.82 39.37 6.70
N VAL A 103 -35.94 39.76 7.31
CA VAL A 103 -36.02 40.87 8.28
C VAL A 103 -36.30 40.41 9.72
N ASN A 104 -36.21 39.12 10.02
CA ASN A 104 -36.63 38.55 11.32
C ASN A 104 -35.53 38.49 12.39
N TYR A 105 -34.36 39.10 12.15
CA TYR A 105 -33.18 39.02 13.02
C TYR A 105 -32.66 37.59 13.24
N LYS A 106 -32.71 36.74 12.20
CA LYS A 106 -32.19 35.37 12.23
C LYS A 106 -31.36 35.03 11.01
N VAL A 107 -30.36 34.17 11.21
CA VAL A 107 -29.70 33.38 10.17
C VAL A 107 -30.43 32.05 10.12
N ASP A 108 -31.50 31.99 9.34
CA ASP A 108 -32.33 30.79 9.22
C ASP A 108 -31.62 29.73 8.37
N LEU A 109 -31.46 28.54 8.94
CA LEU A 109 -30.97 27.35 8.24
C LEU A 109 -32.11 26.34 8.14
N ALA A 110 -32.46 25.97 6.91
CA ALA A 110 -33.34 24.86 6.63
C ALA A 110 -32.76 24.11 5.43
N PHE A 111 -32.63 22.81 5.59
CA PHE A 111 -32.04 21.96 4.56
C PHE A 111 -33.16 21.39 3.68
N PRO A 112 -32.97 21.31 2.35
CA PRO A 112 -33.94 20.70 1.46
C PRO A 112 -34.25 19.26 1.86
N SER A 113 -35.52 18.86 1.75
CA SER A 113 -35.99 17.55 2.21
C SER A 113 -35.26 16.36 1.56
N ASN A 114 -34.81 16.52 0.31
CA ASN A 114 -34.06 15.53 -0.46
C ASN A 114 -32.53 15.56 -0.24
N PHE A 115 -32.01 16.49 0.55
CA PHE A 115 -30.60 16.53 1.01
C PHE A 115 -30.43 15.90 2.40
N GLY A 116 -31.40 15.06 2.79
CA GLY A 116 -31.50 14.46 4.10
C GLY A 116 -32.04 15.48 5.09
N ALA A 117 -33.37 15.70 5.08
CA ALA A 117 -34.17 16.55 5.97
C ALA A 117 -33.84 16.48 7.49
N SER A 118 -32.91 15.61 7.87
CA SER A 118 -32.35 15.37 9.19
C SER A 118 -31.04 16.12 9.50
N ALA A 119 -30.51 16.94 8.59
CA ALA A 119 -29.33 17.78 8.87
C ALA A 119 -29.68 18.85 9.91
N VAL A 120 -28.93 18.88 11.02
CA VAL A 120 -29.18 19.79 12.15
C VAL A 120 -27.94 20.66 12.37
N TYR A 121 -28.13 21.97 12.34
CA TYR A 121 -27.15 22.94 12.83
C TYR A 121 -27.45 23.24 14.31
N ASN A 122 -26.52 22.88 15.19
CA ASN A 122 -26.69 22.97 16.65
C ASN A 122 -26.49 24.39 17.21
N GLY A 123 -26.59 25.42 16.38
CA GLY A 123 -26.41 26.82 16.78
C GLY A 123 -27.73 27.55 17.04
N THR A 124 -27.65 28.73 17.64
CA THR A 124 -28.79 29.64 17.65
C THR A 124 -28.91 30.30 16.28
N ALA A 125 -30.14 30.61 15.87
CA ALA A 125 -30.36 31.39 14.66
C ALA A 125 -30.04 32.89 14.86
N LYS A 126 -29.70 33.32 16.09
CA LYS A 126 -29.45 34.73 16.40
C LYS A 126 -28.09 35.15 15.84
N PRO A 127 -28.04 36.19 14.99
CA PRO A 127 -26.78 36.63 14.41
C PRO A 127 -25.80 37.13 15.49
N GLY A 128 -24.54 36.77 15.35
CA GLY A 128 -23.46 37.19 16.25
C GLY A 128 -23.28 36.35 17.52
N ASP A 129 -24.04 35.25 17.70
CA ASP A 129 -23.91 34.32 18.83
C ASP A 129 -22.82 33.24 18.63
N GLY A 130 -21.94 33.42 17.65
CA GLY A 130 -20.88 32.47 17.32
C GLY A 130 -21.29 31.45 16.27
N TYR A 131 -20.35 30.59 15.91
CA TYR A 131 -20.58 29.44 15.02
C TYR A 131 -20.79 28.15 15.81
N ASN A 132 -21.47 27.18 15.21
CA ASN A 132 -21.75 25.89 15.81
C ASN A 132 -21.57 24.73 14.82
N THR A 133 -21.97 23.53 15.22
CA THR A 133 -21.69 22.25 14.59
C THR A 133 -22.89 21.70 13.83
N CYS A 134 -22.66 20.88 12.80
CA CYS A 134 -23.70 20.13 12.11
C CYS A 134 -23.70 18.67 12.58
N SER A 135 -24.69 18.24 13.38
CA SER A 135 -24.62 16.99 14.17
C SER A 135 -25.01 15.70 13.44
N ASN A 136 -25.60 15.77 12.24
CA ASN A 136 -26.16 14.60 11.57
C ASN A 136 -25.92 14.58 10.05
N ILE A 137 -24.75 15.08 9.64
CA ILE A 137 -24.32 15.06 8.24
C ILE A 137 -23.23 14.00 8.09
N SER A 138 -23.33 13.13 7.07
CA SER A 138 -22.44 11.97 6.87
C SER A 138 -20.95 12.31 6.68
N CYS A 139 -20.59 13.56 6.37
CA CYS A 139 -19.18 14.01 6.33
C CYS A 139 -18.72 14.66 7.65
N HIS A 140 -19.65 14.87 8.58
CA HIS A 140 -19.45 15.57 9.86
C HIS A 140 -19.72 14.65 11.08
N TYR A 141 -19.89 13.34 10.88
CA TYR A 141 -20.26 12.37 11.92
C TYR A 141 -19.10 11.69 12.68
N ASN A 142 -17.83 12.00 12.37
CA ASN A 142 -16.72 11.36 13.10
C ASN A 142 -16.67 11.85 14.57
N THR A 143 -15.74 11.29 15.35
CA THR A 143 -15.43 11.62 16.76
C THR A 143 -15.26 13.11 17.06
N THR A 144 -15.18 13.99 16.05
CA THR A 144 -15.25 15.44 16.19
C THR A 144 -15.98 16.06 15.00
N THR A 145 -17.19 16.56 15.23
CA THR A 145 -17.91 17.38 14.27
C THR A 145 -17.26 18.77 14.20
N PRO A 146 -16.75 19.22 13.03
CA PRO A 146 -16.15 20.54 12.95
C PRO A 146 -17.22 21.62 13.13
N ALA A 147 -16.93 22.64 13.93
CA ALA A 147 -17.76 23.83 13.99
C ALA A 147 -17.61 24.64 12.70
N TRP A 148 -18.68 25.30 12.26
CA TRP A 148 -18.64 26.22 11.14
C TRP A 148 -17.58 27.30 11.36
N GLY A 149 -16.86 27.67 10.31
CA GLY A 149 -15.74 28.61 10.39
C GLY A 149 -14.43 28.05 10.97
N THR A 150 -14.37 26.79 11.40
CA THR A 150 -13.10 26.19 11.84
C THR A 150 -12.15 25.94 10.66
N ALA A 151 -10.89 26.33 10.87
CA ALA A 151 -9.80 26.01 9.96
C ALA A 151 -9.37 24.55 10.20
N THR A 152 -10.03 23.60 9.55
CA THR A 152 -9.54 22.22 9.55
C THR A 152 -9.47 21.69 8.12
N PRO A 153 -8.28 21.31 7.62
CA PRO A 153 -8.18 20.31 6.58
C PRO A 153 -8.44 18.95 7.26
N LEU A 154 -9.63 18.39 7.06
CA LEU A 154 -9.89 17.01 7.48
C LEU A 154 -8.99 16.09 6.65
N GLY A 155 -7.92 15.57 7.27
CA GLY A 155 -7.19 14.42 6.71
C GLY A 155 -8.05 13.16 6.78
N CYS A 156 -7.59 12.05 6.21
CA CYS A 156 -8.37 10.80 6.13
C CYS A 156 -8.89 10.35 7.51
N VAL A 157 -8.04 10.46 8.54
CA VAL A 157 -8.38 10.07 9.92
C VAL A 157 -9.32 11.04 10.64
N GLY A 158 -9.55 12.21 10.04
CA GLY A 158 -10.57 13.16 10.45
C GLY A 158 -12.00 12.66 10.19
N CYS A 159 -12.17 11.67 9.30
CA CYS A 159 -13.45 10.98 9.08
C CYS A 159 -13.37 9.46 9.33
N HIS A 160 -12.24 8.83 8.99
CA HIS A 160 -11.99 7.39 9.14
C HIS A 160 -10.98 7.15 10.26
N SER A 161 -11.44 7.08 11.51
CA SER A 161 -10.53 6.93 12.65
C SER A 161 -9.64 5.69 12.48
N LEU A 162 -8.35 5.85 12.79
CA LEU A 162 -7.39 4.76 12.62
C LEU A 162 -7.76 3.55 13.49
N ALA A 163 -8.30 3.78 14.69
CA ALA A 163 -8.78 2.71 15.57
C ALA A 163 -9.87 1.84 14.91
N VAL A 164 -10.88 2.47 14.28
CA VAL A 164 -11.96 1.74 13.59
C VAL A 164 -11.42 0.99 12.38
N LEU A 165 -10.55 1.63 11.59
CA LEU A 165 -9.91 0.98 10.45
C LEU A 165 -9.09 -0.24 10.90
N MET A 166 -8.26 -0.10 11.93
CA MET A 166 -7.39 -1.17 12.44
C MET A 166 -8.19 -2.32 13.10
N ALA A 167 -9.35 -2.04 13.67
CA ALA A 167 -10.26 -3.07 14.18
C ALA A 167 -11.00 -3.82 13.05
N SER A 168 -11.00 -3.28 11.83
CA SER A 168 -11.75 -3.84 10.70
C SER A 168 -10.90 -4.79 9.84
N GLY A 169 -11.18 -6.09 9.95
CA GLY A 169 -10.70 -7.11 9.02
C GLY A 169 -9.21 -7.02 8.68
N ALA A 170 -8.90 -6.91 7.40
CA ALA A 170 -7.53 -6.95 6.88
C ALA A 170 -6.79 -5.60 6.86
N HIS A 171 -7.39 -4.46 7.24
CA HIS A 171 -6.70 -3.15 7.19
C HIS A 171 -5.42 -3.14 8.02
N ALA A 172 -5.43 -3.74 9.22
CA ALA A 172 -4.27 -3.84 10.09
C ALA A 172 -3.07 -4.61 9.49
N LYS A 173 -3.26 -5.29 8.34
CA LYS A 173 -2.20 -5.96 7.59
C LYS A 173 -1.60 -5.08 6.48
N HIS A 174 -2.27 -3.97 6.13
CA HIS A 174 -1.97 -3.18 4.93
C HIS A 174 -1.63 -1.72 5.25
N ILE A 175 -2.12 -1.17 6.35
CA ILE A 175 -1.84 0.21 6.77
C ILE A 175 -1.07 0.23 8.08
N SER A 176 -0.29 1.30 8.28
CA SER A 176 0.45 1.53 9.51
C SER A 176 -0.50 1.89 10.66
N ALA A 177 -0.22 1.35 11.84
CA ALA A 177 -0.91 1.72 13.07
C ALA A 177 -0.47 3.08 13.62
N THR A 178 0.62 3.65 13.10
CA THR A 178 1.29 4.83 13.65
C THR A 178 1.44 5.97 12.63
N ALA A 179 1.35 5.68 11.33
CA ALA A 179 1.53 6.65 10.26
C ALA A 179 0.20 6.97 9.57
N VAL A 180 -0.28 8.18 9.81
CA VAL A 180 -1.52 8.70 9.21
C VAL A 180 -1.37 8.83 7.68
N PRO A 181 -2.32 8.29 6.87
CA PRO A 181 -2.38 8.55 5.44
C PRO A 181 -2.66 10.02 5.13
N THR A 182 -1.83 10.62 4.27
CA THR A 182 -2.04 11.98 3.75
C THR A 182 -2.80 11.93 2.41
N LEU A 183 -3.77 12.84 2.27
CA LEU A 183 -4.71 12.98 1.16
C LEU A 183 -4.00 12.98 -0.22
N TYR A 184 -2.85 13.64 -0.38
CA TYR A 184 -2.21 13.74 -1.70
C TYR A 184 -1.28 12.56 -2.07
N ASN A 185 -1.13 11.56 -1.18
CA ASN A 185 -0.21 10.42 -1.38
C ASN A 185 -0.95 9.07 -1.47
N TYR A 186 -2.18 9.05 -1.97
CA TYR A 186 -3.05 7.87 -1.88
C TYR A 186 -2.53 6.61 -2.57
N THR A 187 -1.59 6.70 -3.49
CA THR A 187 -1.04 5.54 -4.21
C THR A 187 0.34 5.13 -3.71
N ALA A 188 0.95 5.90 -2.82
CA ALA A 188 2.30 5.67 -2.36
C ALA A 188 2.40 4.38 -1.53
N ASN A 189 3.51 3.67 -1.68
CA ASN A 189 3.93 2.68 -0.69
C ASN A 189 4.94 3.34 0.25
N ARG A 190 4.58 3.43 1.54
CA ARG A 190 5.40 4.03 2.61
C ARG A 190 5.81 2.98 3.64
N SER A 191 5.80 1.71 3.25
CA SER A 191 6.20 0.61 4.13
C SER A 191 7.63 0.82 4.62
N THR A 192 7.86 0.49 5.88
CA THR A 192 9.20 0.50 6.50
C THR A 192 9.68 -0.94 6.65
N ALA A 193 10.83 -1.16 7.29
CA ALA A 193 11.23 -2.51 7.66
C ALA A 193 10.18 -3.20 8.56
N ALA A 194 9.63 -2.45 9.51
CA ALA A 194 8.77 -2.98 10.56
C ALA A 194 7.30 -3.18 10.14
N GLU A 195 6.77 -2.36 9.23
CA GLU A 195 5.33 -2.35 8.92
C GLU A 195 5.01 -2.08 7.46
N TYR A 196 3.86 -2.61 7.01
CA TYR A 196 3.27 -2.24 5.75
C TYR A 196 2.49 -0.92 5.90
N ASN A 197 2.62 -0.05 4.91
CA ASN A 197 1.91 1.23 4.90
C ASN A 197 1.57 1.63 3.46
N PHE A 198 0.55 0.98 2.92
CA PHE A 198 0.03 1.30 1.60
C PHE A 198 -0.92 2.50 1.67
N GLY A 199 -0.82 3.40 0.70
CA GLY A 199 -1.83 4.43 0.48
C GLY A 199 -3.17 3.80 0.11
N CYS A 200 -4.27 4.45 0.53
CA CYS A 200 -5.62 3.92 0.43
C CYS A 200 -6.03 3.57 -1.01
N SER A 201 -5.57 4.33 -2.00
CA SER A 201 -5.94 4.13 -3.41
C SER A 201 -5.18 3.00 -4.10
N ASN A 202 -4.40 2.20 -3.37
CA ASN A 202 -4.05 0.86 -3.81
C ASN A 202 -5.28 -0.07 -3.87
N CYS A 203 -6.31 0.20 -3.06
CA CYS A 203 -7.55 -0.59 -3.03
C CYS A 203 -8.83 0.27 -3.16
N HIS A 204 -8.75 1.59 -2.96
CA HIS A 204 -9.88 2.51 -3.10
C HIS A 204 -9.75 3.38 -4.37
N PRO A 205 -10.85 3.96 -4.89
CA PRO A 205 -10.76 4.85 -6.04
C PRO A 205 -9.92 6.09 -5.79
N LEU A 206 -9.44 6.72 -6.85
CA LEU A 206 -8.70 7.99 -6.78
C LEU A 206 -9.64 9.20 -6.86
N SER A 207 -10.78 9.04 -7.50
CA SER A 207 -11.76 10.11 -7.67
C SER A 207 -12.41 10.53 -6.35
N SER A 208 -12.43 11.85 -6.11
CA SER A 208 -13.13 12.47 -4.97
C SER A 208 -14.64 12.22 -5.01
N THR A 209 -15.24 12.08 -6.19
CA THR A 209 -16.67 11.77 -6.36
C THR A 209 -17.07 10.45 -5.72
N ASN A 210 -16.15 9.48 -5.68
CA ASN A 210 -16.38 8.19 -5.02
C ASN A 210 -16.22 8.24 -3.49
N HIS A 211 -15.73 9.36 -2.94
CA HIS A 211 -15.45 9.47 -1.51
C HIS A 211 -16.67 9.92 -0.71
N TYR A 212 -17.63 10.61 -1.34
CA TYR A 212 -18.83 11.14 -0.69
C TYR A 212 -20.14 10.53 -1.22
N ASN A 213 -20.08 9.41 -1.95
CA ASN A 213 -21.25 8.77 -2.56
C ASN A 213 -21.98 7.76 -1.65
N THR A 214 -21.76 7.82 -0.33
CA THR A 214 -22.37 6.95 0.70
C THR A 214 -22.01 5.46 0.64
N VAL A 215 -21.18 5.03 -0.31
CA VAL A 215 -20.74 3.64 -0.48
C VAL A 215 -19.23 3.52 -0.29
N ILE A 216 -18.79 2.44 0.35
CA ILE A 216 -17.36 2.11 0.41
C ILE A 216 -16.96 1.45 -0.91
N ASN A 217 -16.32 2.22 -1.77
CA ASN A 217 -15.89 1.75 -3.08
C ASN A 217 -14.52 1.07 -2.98
N VAL A 218 -14.38 -0.11 -3.60
CA VAL A 218 -13.12 -0.86 -3.70
C VAL A 218 -12.83 -1.11 -5.18
N THR A 219 -11.56 -0.98 -5.55
CA THR A 219 -11.09 -1.17 -6.92
C THR A 219 -9.64 -1.64 -6.94
N LEU A 220 -9.36 -2.59 -7.84
CA LEU A 220 -8.00 -3.02 -8.17
C LEU A 220 -7.60 -2.58 -9.58
N LYS A 221 -8.45 -1.84 -10.28
CA LYS A 221 -8.28 -1.46 -11.69
C LYS A 221 -6.91 -0.84 -11.93
N ASN A 222 -6.15 -1.41 -12.85
CA ASN A 222 -4.74 -1.08 -13.10
C ASN A 222 -4.53 0.11 -14.05
N ASN A 223 -5.59 0.56 -14.74
CA ASN A 223 -5.54 1.58 -15.79
C ASN A 223 -6.47 2.77 -15.47
N GLU A 224 -6.70 3.06 -14.19
CA GLU A 224 -7.31 4.33 -13.76
C GLU A 224 -6.25 5.45 -13.81
N ALA A 225 -6.61 6.65 -14.27
CA ALA A 225 -5.67 7.75 -14.35
C ALA A 225 -5.12 8.09 -12.95
N GLY A 226 -3.79 8.16 -12.80
CA GLY A 226 -3.13 8.49 -11.53
C GLY A 226 -2.84 7.30 -10.61
N VAL A 227 -3.04 6.05 -11.03
CA VAL A 227 -2.66 4.87 -10.23
C VAL A 227 -1.15 4.83 -9.96
N GLY A 228 -0.79 4.30 -8.78
CA GLY A 228 0.62 4.09 -8.41
C GLY A 228 1.22 2.84 -9.05
N SER A 229 2.54 2.71 -8.91
CA SER A 229 3.33 1.63 -9.51
C SER A 229 2.89 0.22 -9.09
N LEU A 230 2.45 0.02 -7.85
CA LEU A 230 1.97 -1.28 -7.38
C LEU A 230 0.63 -1.65 -8.00
N ARG A 231 -0.36 -0.74 -7.92
CA ARG A 231 -1.69 -0.97 -8.48
C ARG A 231 -1.67 -1.10 -10.01
N ALA A 232 -0.76 -0.42 -10.69
CA ALA A 232 -0.55 -0.58 -12.13
C ALA A 232 -0.13 -2.01 -12.53
N LYS A 233 0.39 -2.82 -11.60
CA LYS A 233 0.76 -4.23 -11.83
C LYS A 233 -0.36 -5.23 -11.53
N ASN A 234 -1.52 -4.77 -11.07
CA ASN A 234 -2.71 -5.62 -10.96
C ASN A 234 -3.15 -6.07 -12.36
N SER A 235 -3.87 -7.19 -12.45
CA SER A 235 -4.47 -7.66 -13.71
C SER A 235 -5.93 -7.21 -13.90
N ALA A 236 -6.53 -6.58 -12.89
CA ALA A 236 -7.89 -6.08 -12.94
C ALA A 236 -8.03 -4.88 -13.89
N THR A 237 -9.06 -4.89 -14.73
CA THR A 237 -9.38 -3.83 -15.72
C THR A 237 -10.74 -3.18 -15.48
N ALA A 238 -11.55 -3.72 -14.56
CA ALA A 238 -12.86 -3.19 -14.18
C ALA A 238 -12.92 -2.76 -12.71
N VAL A 239 -13.95 -1.99 -12.36
CA VAL A 239 -14.23 -1.49 -11.00
C VAL A 239 -15.46 -2.20 -10.44
N GLY A 240 -15.43 -2.53 -9.14
CA GLY A 240 -16.61 -3.02 -8.41
C GLY A 240 -16.51 -4.47 -7.93
N ILE A 241 -17.35 -4.82 -6.97
CA ILE A 241 -17.45 -6.17 -6.40
C ILE A 241 -18.35 -7.02 -7.33
N ASN A 242 -17.93 -8.25 -7.62
CA ASN A 242 -18.61 -9.19 -8.54
C ASN A 242 -18.76 -8.69 -9.98
N VAL A 243 -17.91 -7.75 -10.40
CA VAL A 243 -17.86 -7.27 -11.78
C VAL A 243 -16.82 -8.08 -12.53
N ALA A 244 -17.16 -8.54 -13.75
CA ALA A 244 -16.22 -9.26 -14.60
C ALA A 244 -14.92 -8.43 -14.78
N ASN A 245 -13.76 -9.09 -14.64
CA ASN A 245 -12.44 -8.46 -14.71
C ASN A 245 -12.11 -7.43 -13.62
N SER A 246 -12.89 -7.32 -12.54
CA SER A 246 -12.50 -6.49 -11.39
C SER A 246 -11.55 -7.21 -10.45
N GLY A 247 -11.56 -8.54 -10.47
CA GLY A 247 -10.79 -9.39 -9.57
C GLY A 247 -11.22 -9.28 -8.11
N ILE A 248 -12.42 -8.76 -7.84
CA ILE A 248 -13.00 -8.62 -6.50
C ILE A 248 -14.33 -9.38 -6.48
N THR A 249 -14.47 -10.31 -5.54
CA THR A 249 -15.67 -11.15 -5.39
C THR A 249 -16.15 -11.18 -3.95
N GLY A 250 -17.46 -11.35 -3.75
CA GLY A 250 -18.10 -11.52 -2.44
C GLY A 250 -19.19 -10.50 -2.13
N THR A 251 -19.40 -10.24 -0.85
CA THR A 251 -20.44 -9.35 -0.31
C THR A 251 -19.81 -8.36 0.67
N SER A 252 -19.99 -7.06 0.40
CA SER A 252 -19.49 -5.99 1.27
C SER A 252 -19.97 -6.17 2.72
N LYS A 253 -19.11 -5.84 3.69
CA LYS A 253 -19.33 -6.02 5.14
C LYS A 253 -19.47 -7.48 5.62
N SER A 254 -19.27 -8.47 4.76
CA SER A 254 -19.41 -9.89 5.12
C SER A 254 -18.25 -10.76 4.65
N SER A 255 -17.94 -10.75 3.35
CA SER A 255 -16.92 -11.62 2.76
C SER A 255 -16.38 -10.97 1.50
N ILE A 256 -15.08 -10.73 1.40
CA ILE A 256 -14.45 -10.20 0.17
C ILE A 256 -13.15 -10.93 -0.11
N ARG A 257 -12.96 -11.38 -1.36
CA ARG A 257 -11.71 -11.97 -1.85
C ARG A 257 -11.24 -11.28 -3.11
N CYS A 258 -9.93 -11.18 -3.26
CA CYS A 258 -9.26 -10.60 -4.40
C CYS A 258 -8.48 -11.69 -5.16
N THR A 259 -8.51 -11.66 -6.50
CA THR A 259 -7.84 -12.66 -7.36
C THR A 259 -6.90 -12.04 -8.39
N MET A 260 -6.76 -10.72 -8.41
CA MET A 260 -5.99 -9.96 -9.43
C MET A 260 -5.06 -8.90 -8.83
N ALA A 261 -4.77 -9.00 -7.53
CA ALA A 261 -3.95 -8.04 -6.79
C ALA A 261 -2.45 -8.41 -6.84
N TYR A 262 -1.61 -7.52 -7.33
CA TYR A 262 -0.17 -7.73 -7.49
C TYR A 262 0.56 -8.12 -6.19
N CYS A 263 0.19 -7.51 -5.06
CA CYS A 263 0.77 -7.84 -3.75
C CYS A 263 0.48 -9.29 -3.31
N HIS A 264 -0.48 -9.95 -3.95
CA HIS A 264 -0.84 -11.36 -3.76
C HIS A 264 -0.51 -12.16 -5.02
N SER A 265 0.60 -11.84 -5.68
CA SER A 265 1.08 -12.57 -6.84
C SER A 265 2.42 -13.25 -6.55
N ASN A 266 2.90 -13.98 -7.54
CA ASN A 266 4.23 -14.57 -7.51
C ASN A 266 5.37 -13.54 -7.71
N GLY A 267 5.06 -12.26 -7.93
CA GLY A 267 6.03 -11.17 -8.14
C GLY A 267 6.92 -11.33 -9.38
N ASN A 268 6.69 -12.37 -10.21
CA ASN A 268 7.50 -12.67 -11.38
C ASN A 268 6.95 -11.93 -12.60
N ALA A 269 7.54 -10.77 -12.92
CA ALA A 269 7.07 -9.90 -14.00
C ALA A 269 6.92 -10.59 -15.37
N ALA A 270 7.73 -11.62 -15.66
CA ALA A 270 7.67 -12.34 -16.93
C ALA A 270 6.50 -13.36 -16.98
N ASN A 271 5.96 -13.77 -15.84
CA ASN A 271 4.87 -14.73 -15.74
C ASN A 271 4.11 -14.52 -14.41
N LEU A 272 3.36 -13.42 -14.31
CA LEU A 272 2.62 -13.08 -13.09
C LEU A 272 1.46 -14.06 -12.87
N ILE A 273 1.47 -14.70 -11.71
CA ILE A 273 0.38 -15.56 -11.24
C ILE A 273 -0.18 -14.94 -9.97
N TYR A 274 -1.49 -14.73 -9.92
CA TYR A 274 -2.17 -14.11 -8.79
C TYR A 274 -2.82 -15.19 -7.91
N ALA A 275 -2.51 -15.18 -6.63
CA ALA A 275 -3.15 -16.00 -5.63
C ALA A 275 -4.50 -15.38 -5.24
N THR A 276 -5.46 -16.24 -4.91
CA THR A 276 -6.69 -15.78 -4.25
C THR A 276 -6.35 -15.38 -2.83
N THR A 277 -6.76 -14.18 -2.41
CA THR A 277 -6.51 -13.71 -1.04
C THR A 277 -7.33 -14.51 -0.03
N PRO A 278 -6.90 -14.53 1.24
CA PRO A 278 -7.80 -14.81 2.35
C PRO A 278 -8.98 -13.83 2.32
N ASP A 279 -10.05 -14.18 3.03
CA ASP A 279 -11.18 -13.28 3.14
C ASP A 279 -10.79 -12.01 3.91
N TRP A 280 -11.16 -10.85 3.34
CA TRP A 280 -10.92 -9.53 3.92
C TRP A 280 -11.52 -9.36 5.31
N TYR A 281 -12.67 -9.98 5.57
CA TYR A 281 -13.39 -9.86 6.83
C TYR A 281 -13.02 -10.95 7.84
N GLY A 282 -12.13 -11.88 7.48
CA GLY A 282 -11.65 -12.90 8.40
C GLY A 282 -11.00 -14.07 7.66
N GLY A 283 -9.69 -14.24 7.83
CA GLY A 283 -8.98 -15.37 7.26
C GLY A 283 -7.47 -15.18 7.32
N SER A 284 -6.76 -16.27 7.06
CA SER A 284 -5.31 -16.27 6.92
C SER A 284 -4.89 -17.28 5.86
N PHE A 285 -3.73 -17.05 5.29
CA PHE A 285 -3.02 -18.11 4.61
C PHE A 285 -2.65 -19.21 5.63
N THR A 286 -2.75 -20.47 5.22
CA THR A 286 -2.41 -21.63 6.06
C THR A 286 -1.11 -22.27 5.57
N GLY A 287 -0.39 -22.94 6.47
CA GLY A 287 0.92 -23.54 6.15
C GLY A 287 1.99 -22.50 5.83
N ASP A 288 2.85 -22.82 4.88
CA ASP A 288 3.98 -21.97 4.50
C ASP A 288 3.54 -20.68 3.81
N ARG A 289 3.77 -19.55 4.46
CA ARG A 289 3.34 -18.23 3.98
C ARG A 289 3.94 -17.83 2.62
N CYS A 290 5.16 -18.25 2.31
CA CYS A 290 5.86 -17.89 1.08
C CYS A 290 5.29 -18.70 -0.09
N ALA A 291 5.03 -19.99 0.15
CA ALA A 291 4.41 -20.89 -0.81
C ALA A 291 3.02 -20.43 -1.27
N ASN A 292 2.29 -19.73 -0.40
CA ASN A 292 0.95 -19.22 -0.69
C ASN A 292 0.90 -18.12 -1.77
N CYS A 293 2.02 -17.49 -2.12
CA CYS A 293 2.05 -16.38 -3.08
C CYS A 293 3.02 -16.61 -4.25
N HIS A 294 4.30 -16.85 -3.96
CA HIS A 294 5.37 -16.89 -4.97
C HIS A 294 6.22 -18.16 -4.88
N GLY A 295 5.69 -19.19 -4.22
CA GLY A 295 6.42 -20.43 -3.99
C GLY A 295 7.55 -20.27 -2.99
N ASN A 296 8.19 -21.40 -2.70
CA ASN A 296 9.41 -21.44 -1.94
C ASN A 296 10.66 -21.52 -2.82
N ALA A 297 11.79 -21.65 -2.15
CA ALA A 297 13.06 -21.93 -2.76
C ALA A 297 13.53 -23.28 -2.19
N PRO A 298 13.37 -24.41 -2.92
CA PRO A 298 12.86 -24.49 -4.29
C PRO A 298 11.33 -24.37 -4.41
N ASN A 299 10.88 -23.98 -5.61
CA ASN A 299 9.49 -23.65 -5.92
C ASN A 299 8.50 -24.74 -5.49
N THR A 300 7.34 -24.28 -5.01
CA THR A 300 6.22 -25.11 -4.53
C THR A 300 4.94 -24.72 -5.31
N THR A 301 3.78 -24.76 -4.66
CA THR A 301 2.43 -24.69 -5.25
C THR A 301 2.21 -23.56 -6.27
N ILE A 302 2.68 -22.34 -6.00
CA ILE A 302 2.69 -21.26 -6.98
C ILE A 302 4.12 -21.08 -7.48
N ALA A 303 4.35 -21.28 -8.78
CA ALA A 303 5.67 -21.13 -9.34
C ALA A 303 6.15 -19.67 -9.22
N GLY A 304 7.23 -19.46 -8.45
CA GLY A 304 7.92 -18.18 -8.35
C GLY A 304 8.75 -17.85 -9.59
N SER A 305 9.81 -17.06 -9.39
CA SER A 305 10.85 -16.88 -10.42
C SER A 305 11.44 -18.22 -10.82
N LYS A 306 11.85 -18.33 -12.09
CA LYS A 306 12.60 -19.49 -12.61
C LYS A 306 13.91 -19.71 -11.85
N SER A 307 14.49 -18.67 -11.23
CA SER A 307 15.69 -18.79 -10.40
C SER A 307 15.44 -19.51 -9.05
N HIS A 308 14.18 -19.63 -8.60
CA HIS A 308 13.77 -20.47 -7.47
C HIS A 308 13.37 -21.89 -7.93
N TYR A 309 13.33 -22.12 -9.24
CA TYR A 309 12.93 -23.39 -9.81
C TYR A 309 14.13 -24.33 -9.86
N ASN A 310 13.97 -25.51 -9.28
CA ASN A 310 14.77 -26.67 -9.62
C ASN A 310 13.78 -27.72 -10.10
N ASN A 311 13.74 -27.98 -11.42
CA ASN A 311 12.86 -28.97 -12.05
C ASN A 311 13.13 -30.42 -11.58
N ARG A 312 14.08 -30.63 -10.67
CA ARG A 312 14.61 -31.94 -10.27
C ARG A 312 14.88 -32.04 -8.77
N PHE A 313 14.24 -31.19 -7.96
CA PHE A 313 14.39 -31.27 -6.51
C PHE A 313 13.31 -32.14 -5.86
N LEU A 314 13.78 -33.30 -5.39
CA LEU A 314 13.07 -34.42 -4.75
C LEU A 314 12.18 -35.28 -5.66
N GLY A 315 12.90 -36.09 -6.44
CA GLY A 315 12.45 -37.32 -7.08
C GLY A 315 13.43 -37.70 -8.19
N TYR A 316 14.35 -38.63 -7.92
CA TYR A 316 14.88 -39.56 -8.94
C TYR A 316 15.11 -39.03 -10.37
N THR A 317 15.98 -38.05 -10.56
CA THR A 317 16.71 -37.95 -11.83
C THR A 317 18.16 -37.60 -11.53
N SER A 318 19.07 -38.29 -12.21
CA SER A 318 20.52 -38.35 -12.00
C SER A 318 21.27 -37.04 -12.29
N THR A 319 20.68 -35.87 -12.04
CA THR A 319 21.22 -34.58 -12.49
C THR A 319 21.32 -33.58 -11.33
N PRO A 320 22.53 -33.12 -10.96
CA PRO A 320 22.72 -32.04 -9.98
C PRO A 320 22.06 -30.75 -10.51
N GLY A 321 21.19 -30.10 -9.72
CA GLY A 321 20.41 -28.94 -10.16
C GLY A 321 20.75 -27.63 -9.45
N GLY A 322 20.54 -26.51 -10.15
CA GLY A 322 20.18 -25.16 -9.68
C GLY A 322 21.11 -24.40 -8.73
N HIS A 323 20.87 -23.08 -8.62
CA HIS A 323 21.65 -22.20 -7.75
C HIS A 323 21.39 -22.36 -6.23
N GLN A 324 20.35 -23.10 -5.81
CA GLN A 324 19.75 -23.08 -4.47
C GLN A 324 20.50 -23.89 -3.38
N ILE A 325 21.06 -25.07 -3.68
CA ILE A 325 21.72 -25.92 -2.65
C ILE A 325 23.17 -26.20 -3.03
N GLY A 326 23.74 -25.25 -3.77
CA GLY A 326 24.97 -25.46 -4.49
C GLY A 326 24.76 -26.47 -5.62
N ILE A 327 25.33 -26.14 -6.78
CA ILE A 327 25.64 -27.14 -7.80
C ILE A 327 26.43 -28.22 -7.04
N HIS A 328 26.07 -29.49 -7.21
CA HIS A 328 26.61 -30.69 -6.53
C HIS A 328 25.92 -31.20 -5.24
N ALA A 329 24.73 -30.75 -4.84
CA ALA A 329 24.05 -31.25 -3.64
C ALA A 329 24.00 -32.80 -3.45
N MET A 330 23.87 -33.57 -4.55
CA MET A 330 23.80 -35.05 -4.53
C MET A 330 24.93 -35.77 -5.32
N GLY A 331 25.91 -35.03 -5.85
CA GLY A 331 26.96 -35.56 -6.74
C GLY A 331 28.39 -35.38 -6.22
N ILE A 332 28.56 -35.11 -4.93
CA ILE A 332 29.88 -34.87 -4.32
C ILE A 332 30.48 -36.19 -3.89
N TYR A 333 31.64 -36.55 -4.44
CA TYR A 333 32.42 -37.67 -3.90
C TYR A 333 32.90 -37.39 -2.47
N SER A 334 32.64 -38.30 -1.54
CA SER A 334 33.17 -38.33 -0.16
C SER A 334 34.51 -39.05 -0.06
N SER A 335 34.87 -39.83 -1.09
CA SER A 335 36.13 -40.56 -1.29
C SER A 335 36.22 -40.96 -2.77
N ALA A 336 37.28 -41.65 -3.20
CA ALA A 336 37.41 -42.11 -4.60
C ALA A 336 36.28 -43.04 -5.07
N SER A 337 35.47 -43.61 -4.17
CA SER A 337 34.45 -44.62 -4.48
C SER A 337 33.05 -44.36 -3.88
N GLY A 338 32.84 -43.28 -3.12
CA GLY A 338 31.55 -43.02 -2.44
C GLY A 338 31.00 -41.62 -2.66
N LEU A 339 29.67 -41.48 -2.74
CA LEU A 339 28.97 -40.19 -2.79
C LEU A 339 28.59 -39.72 -1.37
N ALA A 340 28.85 -38.44 -1.10
CA ALA A 340 28.43 -37.73 0.08
C ALA A 340 26.91 -37.52 0.07
N LYS A 341 26.27 -37.74 1.23
CA LYS A 341 24.82 -37.54 1.44
C LYS A 341 24.56 -36.27 2.23
N ALA A 342 23.34 -35.75 2.18
CA ALA A 342 22.89 -34.67 3.05
C ALA A 342 23.00 -35.06 4.54
N GLY A 343 23.34 -34.11 5.41
CA GLY A 343 23.43 -34.34 6.86
C GLY A 343 24.24 -33.29 7.61
N THR A 344 24.44 -33.49 8.90
CA THR A 344 25.17 -32.55 9.78
C THR A 344 26.63 -32.94 10.04
N THR A 345 27.06 -34.12 9.58
CA THR A 345 28.44 -34.59 9.78
C THR A 345 29.44 -33.90 8.84
N GLY A 346 30.73 -33.95 9.16
CA GLY A 346 31.80 -33.43 8.31
C GLY A 346 31.99 -34.16 6.97
N LYS A 347 31.31 -35.29 6.73
CA LYS A 347 31.29 -36.03 5.46
C LYS A 347 30.10 -35.66 4.57
N SER A 348 29.17 -34.85 5.07
CA SER A 348 27.90 -34.56 4.39
C SER A 348 28.10 -33.63 3.19
N SER A 349 27.33 -33.83 2.12
CA SER A 349 27.38 -33.00 0.91
C SER A 349 26.89 -31.57 1.17
N HIS A 350 25.85 -31.43 2.00
CA HIS A 350 25.31 -30.19 2.55
C HIS A 350 24.65 -30.46 3.91
N GLY A 351 24.20 -29.41 4.60
CA GLY A 351 23.49 -29.50 5.89
C GLY A 351 24.37 -29.21 7.12
N ASN A 352 25.70 -29.22 6.95
CA ASN A 352 26.66 -28.73 7.93
C ASN A 352 27.18 -27.33 7.51
N ALA A 353 26.75 -26.30 8.23
CA ALA A 353 27.12 -24.91 7.96
C ALA A 353 28.62 -24.61 8.14
N ALA A 354 29.37 -25.46 8.85
CA ALA A 354 30.82 -25.30 8.99
C ALA A 354 31.60 -25.70 7.73
N THR A 355 31.00 -26.48 6.82
CA THR A 355 31.70 -27.02 5.64
C THR A 355 30.98 -26.76 4.32
N ALA A 356 29.72 -26.33 4.35
CA ALA A 356 28.92 -26.06 3.15
C ALA A 356 27.90 -24.95 3.42
N THR A 357 27.89 -23.92 2.57
CA THR A 357 26.86 -22.86 2.61
C THR A 357 25.64 -23.34 1.83
N THR A 358 24.45 -23.20 2.42
CA THR A 358 23.18 -23.47 1.74
C THR A 358 22.64 -22.16 1.15
N ILE A 359 22.33 -22.14 -0.15
CA ILE A 359 21.87 -20.92 -0.86
C ILE A 359 20.33 -20.81 -0.82
N SER A 360 19.80 -20.32 0.29
CA SER A 360 18.37 -20.01 0.39
C SER A 360 18.08 -18.56 -0.02
N CYS A 361 16.82 -18.13 0.09
CA CYS A 361 16.36 -16.77 -0.19
C CYS A 361 17.26 -15.72 0.45
N ASN A 362 17.71 -15.98 1.68
CA ASN A 362 18.54 -15.05 2.45
C ASN A 362 19.90 -14.74 1.82
N ILE A 363 20.45 -15.64 0.99
CA ILE A 363 21.73 -15.35 0.36
C ILE A 363 21.57 -14.24 -0.68
N CYS A 364 20.50 -14.26 -1.48
CA CYS A 364 20.31 -13.31 -2.59
C CYS A 364 19.36 -12.15 -2.27
N HIS A 365 18.50 -12.30 -1.25
CA HIS A 365 17.47 -11.34 -0.88
C HIS A 365 17.59 -10.96 0.60
N TYR A 366 18.82 -10.78 1.10
CA TYR A 366 19.13 -10.66 2.52
C TYR A 366 18.41 -9.50 3.21
N ALA A 367 18.32 -8.35 2.56
CA ALA A 367 17.50 -7.24 3.07
C ALA A 367 16.02 -7.63 3.27
N THR A 368 15.47 -8.55 2.45
CA THR A 368 14.05 -8.95 2.53
C THR A 368 13.83 -10.13 3.49
N VAL A 369 14.70 -11.14 3.47
CA VAL A 369 14.61 -12.36 4.27
C VAL A 369 16.00 -12.68 4.80
N THR A 370 16.19 -12.72 6.11
CA THR A 370 17.51 -13.00 6.73
C THR A 370 17.66 -14.45 7.21
N THR A 371 16.56 -15.21 7.27
CA THR A 371 16.51 -16.59 7.74
C THR A 371 17.11 -17.55 6.72
N ALA A 372 18.17 -18.27 7.12
CA ALA A 372 18.90 -19.20 6.24
C ALA A 372 18.12 -20.48 5.88
N ARG A 373 17.00 -20.74 6.56
CA ARG A 373 16.21 -21.96 6.46
C ARG A 373 14.74 -21.59 6.56
N ASN A 374 13.88 -22.39 5.95
CA ASN A 374 12.43 -22.29 6.08
C ASN A 374 11.91 -23.69 6.42
N ASP A 375 11.70 -23.99 7.70
CA ASP A 375 11.24 -25.32 8.13
C ASP A 375 9.75 -25.60 7.86
N ASP A 376 9.00 -24.61 7.38
CA ASP A 376 7.67 -24.80 6.78
C ASP A 376 7.74 -25.27 5.32
N ASN A 377 8.91 -25.13 4.66
CA ASN A 377 9.11 -25.65 3.32
C ASN A 377 9.07 -27.18 3.35
N VAL A 378 8.27 -27.78 2.45
CA VAL A 378 8.08 -29.23 2.33
C VAL A 378 9.37 -30.04 2.25
N VAL A 379 10.44 -29.46 1.70
CA VAL A 379 11.73 -30.14 1.59
C VAL A 379 12.60 -29.95 2.82
N CYS A 380 12.74 -28.72 3.31
CA CYS A 380 13.50 -28.46 4.52
C CYS A 380 12.90 -29.22 5.71
N LYS A 381 11.56 -29.32 5.79
CA LYS A 381 10.83 -30.03 6.84
C LYS A 381 11.13 -31.53 6.91
N ALA A 382 11.58 -32.15 5.82
CA ALA A 382 12.01 -33.56 5.83
C ALA A 382 13.29 -33.80 6.65
N CYS A 383 14.06 -32.75 6.93
CA CYS A 383 15.24 -32.79 7.78
C CYS A 383 15.08 -31.94 9.06
N HIS A 384 14.34 -30.84 9.00
CA HIS A 384 14.15 -29.86 10.07
C HIS A 384 12.85 -30.08 10.85
N TYR A 385 12.80 -31.15 11.65
CA TYR A 385 11.68 -31.47 12.54
C TYR A 385 12.18 -31.97 13.90
N ALA A 386 11.34 -31.85 14.94
CA ALA A 386 11.71 -32.27 16.29
C ALA A 386 11.98 -33.78 16.37
N GLY A 387 13.08 -34.18 17.00
CA GLY A 387 13.45 -35.59 17.17
C GLY A 387 14.07 -36.25 15.93
N ASN A 388 14.43 -35.50 14.89
CA ASN A 388 15.10 -36.08 13.73
C ASN A 388 16.47 -36.69 14.10
N ALA A 389 16.82 -37.80 13.46
CA ALA A 389 18.10 -38.50 13.65
C ALA A 389 19.30 -37.78 12.99
N VAL A 390 19.05 -36.73 12.20
CA VAL A 390 20.08 -35.97 11.49
C VAL A 390 20.59 -34.75 12.27
N GLY A 391 20.07 -34.51 13.49
CA GLY A 391 20.50 -33.43 14.40
C GLY A 391 20.14 -32.02 13.93
N ALA A 392 19.15 -31.85 13.05
CA ALA A 392 18.79 -30.54 12.53
C ALA A 392 17.95 -29.73 13.54
N GLN A 393 18.24 -28.43 13.68
CA GLN A 393 17.51 -27.51 14.54
C GLN A 393 16.07 -27.27 14.05
N VAL A 394 15.13 -27.12 14.99
CA VAL A 394 13.70 -26.83 14.80
C VAL A 394 13.42 -25.33 15.03
N GLY A 395 12.44 -24.75 14.35
CA GLY A 395 11.80 -23.48 14.73
C GLY A 395 12.33 -22.24 14.03
N ASN A 396 12.52 -22.30 12.71
CA ASN A 396 13.00 -21.15 11.93
C ASN A 396 12.21 -20.96 10.63
N PRO A 397 10.93 -20.56 10.72
CA PRO A 397 10.13 -20.28 9.53
C PRO A 397 10.65 -19.02 8.83
N ALA A 398 10.55 -18.98 7.51
CA ALA A 398 10.96 -17.79 6.76
C ALA A 398 10.12 -16.56 7.17
N VAL A 399 10.80 -15.51 7.61
CA VAL A 399 10.16 -14.23 7.96
C VAL A 399 10.67 -13.10 7.09
N ILE A 400 9.78 -12.13 6.85
CA ILE A 400 10.11 -10.91 6.14
C ILE A 400 10.82 -9.98 7.13
N ALA A 401 12.09 -9.73 6.90
CA ALA A 401 12.94 -8.86 7.70
C ALA A 401 12.68 -7.38 7.39
N ASP A 402 12.57 -7.02 6.11
CA ASP A 402 12.24 -5.67 5.67
C ASP A 402 11.02 -5.68 4.74
N ARG A 403 9.89 -5.21 5.27
CA ARG A 403 8.63 -5.10 4.51
C ARG A 403 8.72 -4.08 3.38
N SER A 404 9.53 -3.02 3.50
CA SER A 404 9.72 -2.04 2.42
C SER A 404 10.38 -2.66 1.19
N LYS A 405 11.22 -3.68 1.36
CA LYS A 405 11.85 -4.42 0.25
C LYS A 405 10.96 -5.53 -0.29
N HIS A 406 10.07 -6.08 0.52
CA HIS A 406 9.17 -7.13 0.07
C HIS A 406 8.12 -6.64 -0.93
N VAL A 407 7.59 -5.43 -0.75
CA VAL A 407 6.42 -4.93 -1.51
C VAL A 407 6.66 -3.61 -2.24
N ASN A 408 7.86 -3.37 -2.79
CA ASN A 408 8.16 -2.15 -3.55
C ASN A 408 7.97 -2.25 -5.08
N GLY A 409 7.46 -3.38 -5.57
CA GLY A 409 7.25 -3.59 -7.01
C GLY A 409 8.51 -4.00 -7.79
N LEU A 410 9.61 -4.24 -7.09
CA LEU A 410 10.89 -4.70 -7.62
C LEU A 410 11.27 -6.07 -7.02
N VAL A 411 12.11 -6.81 -7.73
CA VAL A 411 12.80 -8.00 -7.20
C VAL A 411 14.16 -7.54 -6.69
N ASN A 412 14.23 -7.16 -5.40
CA ASN A 412 15.44 -6.61 -4.80
C ASN A 412 16.45 -7.74 -4.55
N VAL A 413 17.59 -7.70 -5.22
CA VAL A 413 18.73 -8.58 -4.94
C VAL A 413 19.69 -7.82 -4.02
N ASP A 414 19.94 -8.38 -2.85
CA ASP A 414 20.84 -7.86 -1.82
C ASP A 414 21.54 -9.07 -1.18
N PHE A 415 22.85 -9.21 -1.43
CA PHE A 415 23.55 -10.41 -1.00
C PHE A 415 23.86 -10.38 0.50
N GLN A 416 23.65 -11.51 1.18
CA GLN A 416 24.14 -11.67 2.54
C GLN A 416 25.67 -11.57 2.54
N PRO A 417 26.29 -10.84 3.50
CA PRO A 417 27.73 -10.85 3.69
C PRO A 417 28.23 -12.21 4.22
N VAL A 418 28.66 -13.11 3.34
CA VAL A 418 29.12 -14.47 3.68
C VAL A 418 30.21 -14.98 2.72
N SER A 419 31.24 -15.62 3.27
CA SER A 419 32.16 -16.44 2.49
C SER A 419 31.51 -17.77 2.13
N MET A 420 31.31 -18.01 0.82
CA MET A 420 30.73 -19.26 0.35
C MET A 420 31.62 -20.46 0.66
N LEU A 421 31.05 -21.48 1.29
CA LEU A 421 31.69 -22.74 1.60
C LEU A 421 31.15 -23.83 0.68
N SER A 422 32.04 -24.65 0.13
CA SER A 422 31.69 -25.76 -0.77
C SER A 422 32.40 -27.05 -0.38
N LYS A 423 31.60 -28.09 -0.11
CA LYS A 423 32.09 -29.46 0.10
C LYS A 423 32.52 -30.14 -1.20
N ALA A 424 32.10 -29.61 -2.36
CA ALA A 424 32.48 -30.18 -3.64
C ALA A 424 34.01 -30.14 -3.83
N GLN A 425 34.65 -29.05 -3.42
CA GLN A 425 36.07 -28.76 -3.57
C GLN A 425 36.55 -28.80 -5.04
N VAL A 426 37.38 -27.84 -5.42
CA VAL A 426 38.07 -27.85 -6.71
C VAL A 426 38.96 -29.08 -6.78
N ARG A 427 38.94 -29.79 -7.92
CA ARG A 427 39.78 -30.97 -8.15
C ARG A 427 41.25 -30.64 -7.85
N GLN A 428 41.93 -31.50 -7.09
CA GLN A 428 43.28 -31.24 -6.55
C GLN A 428 44.30 -30.79 -7.62
N LYS A 429 44.34 -31.48 -8.77
CA LYS A 429 45.22 -31.14 -9.90
C LYS A 429 45.03 -29.69 -10.40
N TYR A 430 43.79 -29.22 -10.45
CA TYR A 430 43.46 -27.90 -10.97
C TYR A 430 43.58 -26.81 -9.90
N TYR A 431 43.39 -27.15 -8.62
CA TYR A 431 43.62 -26.21 -7.53
C TYR A 431 45.07 -25.71 -7.50
N VAL A 432 46.03 -26.58 -7.81
CA VAL A 432 47.47 -26.23 -7.78
C VAL A 432 47.99 -25.63 -9.09
N THR A 433 47.38 -25.95 -10.24
CA THR A 433 47.89 -25.55 -11.58
C THR A 433 47.14 -24.38 -12.23
N HIS A 434 45.92 -24.09 -11.82
CA HIS A 434 45.10 -23.05 -12.44
C HIS A 434 44.92 -21.84 -11.50
N ALA A 435 44.44 -20.73 -12.06
CA ALA A 435 44.07 -19.52 -11.32
C ALA A 435 42.97 -19.75 -10.25
N TYR A 436 42.47 -20.96 -10.03
CA TYR A 436 41.44 -21.24 -9.04
C TYR A 436 41.90 -21.05 -7.60
N SER A 437 43.20 -21.24 -7.32
CA SER A 437 43.77 -20.89 -6.01
C SER A 437 43.78 -19.38 -5.75
N SER A 438 43.61 -18.51 -6.75
CA SER A 438 43.49 -17.06 -6.54
C SER A 438 42.11 -16.65 -6.01
N VAL A 439 41.07 -17.45 -6.29
CA VAL A 439 39.67 -17.17 -5.94
C VAL A 439 39.09 -18.11 -4.87
N TRP A 440 39.64 -19.32 -4.71
CA TRP A 440 39.25 -20.30 -3.69
C TRP A 440 40.39 -20.60 -2.73
N LYS A 441 40.04 -20.87 -1.47
CA LYS A 441 40.94 -21.35 -0.41
C LYS A 441 40.53 -22.76 0.00
N ARG A 442 41.49 -23.69 -0.01
CA ARG A 442 41.37 -25.04 0.57
C ARG A 442 41.43 -24.97 2.09
N ASN A 443 40.44 -25.54 2.76
CA ASN A 443 40.41 -25.70 4.22
C ASN A 443 40.48 -27.19 4.56
N GLY A 444 41.58 -27.61 5.20
CA GLY A 444 41.89 -29.02 5.46
C GLY A 444 42.46 -29.74 4.22
N GLY A 445 42.17 -31.04 4.09
CA GLY A 445 42.65 -31.89 2.96
C GLY A 445 41.73 -31.89 1.73
N TYR A 446 42.00 -32.75 0.75
CA TYR A 446 41.10 -32.98 -0.40
C TYR A 446 40.18 -34.16 -0.12
N LYS A 447 38.86 -33.96 -0.20
CA LYS A 447 37.84 -35.01 -0.03
C LYS A 447 37.93 -35.81 1.27
N VAL A 448 38.36 -35.16 2.36
CA VAL A 448 38.38 -35.75 3.71
C VAL A 448 37.26 -35.19 4.59
N SER A 449 36.99 -35.87 5.71
CA SER A 449 36.00 -35.40 6.70
C SER A 449 36.37 -34.00 7.19
N GLY A 450 35.39 -33.09 7.23
CA GLY A 450 35.60 -31.70 7.66
C GLY A 450 36.28 -30.79 6.64
N ALA A 451 36.83 -31.30 5.53
CA ALA A 451 37.47 -30.45 4.53
C ALA A 451 36.48 -29.81 3.55
N TYR A 452 36.77 -28.60 3.10
CA TYR A 452 35.93 -27.83 2.17
C TYR A 452 36.77 -26.74 1.48
N ASP A 453 36.21 -26.13 0.43
CA ASP A 453 36.77 -24.93 -0.19
C ASP A 453 35.92 -23.72 0.19
N SER A 454 36.57 -22.59 0.47
CA SER A 454 35.90 -21.33 0.75
C SER A 454 36.28 -20.28 -0.29
N ALA A 455 35.31 -19.48 -0.73
CA ALA A 455 35.59 -18.32 -1.58
C ALA A 455 36.49 -17.33 -0.82
N LYS A 456 37.53 -16.82 -1.47
CA LYS A 456 38.43 -15.81 -0.89
C LYS A 456 37.79 -14.44 -0.81
N ALA A 457 36.92 -14.12 -1.77
CA ALA A 457 36.05 -12.97 -1.71
C ALA A 457 34.70 -13.38 -1.08
N PRO A 458 34.21 -12.68 -0.05
CA PRO A 458 32.85 -12.89 0.44
C PRO A 458 31.83 -12.45 -0.62
N PHE A 459 30.65 -13.07 -0.60
CA PHE A 459 29.45 -12.45 -1.16
C PHE A 459 29.12 -11.32 -0.21
N ASN A 460 29.20 -10.05 -0.59
CA ASN A 460 28.86 -8.97 0.35
C ASN A 460 28.62 -7.60 -0.29
N THR A 461 28.44 -7.50 -1.62
CA THR A 461 28.11 -6.21 -2.21
C THR A 461 26.92 -6.30 -3.17
N ALA A 462 26.01 -5.33 -3.03
CA ALA A 462 24.96 -5.09 -4.02
C ALA A 462 25.55 -4.85 -5.43
N THR A 463 26.81 -4.42 -5.52
CA THR A 463 27.56 -4.24 -6.78
C THR A 463 28.01 -5.55 -7.44
N MET A 464 27.86 -6.71 -6.78
CA MET A 464 28.14 -8.00 -7.40
C MET A 464 27.06 -8.42 -8.39
N TRP A 465 25.83 -7.93 -8.26
CA TRP A 465 24.72 -8.24 -9.17
C TRP A 465 24.55 -7.14 -10.22
N ASP A 466 24.56 -7.54 -11.49
CA ASP A 466 24.12 -6.68 -12.57
C ASP A 466 22.66 -7.01 -12.93
N GLY A 467 21.77 -6.10 -12.55
CA GLY A 467 20.34 -6.23 -12.80
C GLY A 467 19.94 -6.16 -14.29
N ALA A 468 20.76 -5.61 -15.17
CA ALA A 468 20.50 -5.53 -16.61
C ALA A 468 20.88 -6.83 -17.30
N THR A 469 22.11 -7.32 -17.06
CA THR A 469 22.61 -8.55 -17.70
C THR A 469 22.22 -9.83 -16.95
N LYS A 470 21.69 -9.70 -15.73
CA LYS A 470 21.34 -10.80 -14.82
C LYS A 470 22.54 -11.67 -14.44
N THR A 471 23.73 -11.08 -14.38
CA THR A 471 25.00 -11.74 -14.06
C THR A 471 25.49 -11.36 -12.66
N CYS A 472 26.42 -12.16 -12.14
CA CYS A 472 27.18 -11.80 -10.96
C CYS A 472 28.68 -11.76 -11.28
N SER A 473 29.36 -10.65 -10.94
CA SER A 473 30.78 -10.46 -11.25
C SER A 473 31.72 -11.40 -10.48
N ASN A 474 31.37 -11.76 -9.25
CA ASN A 474 32.15 -12.65 -8.38
C ASN A 474 31.57 -14.06 -8.22
N ILE A 475 30.38 -14.32 -8.78
CA ILE A 475 29.76 -15.67 -8.78
C ILE A 475 30.00 -16.29 -10.15
N ALA A 476 31.29 -16.46 -10.48
CA ALA A 476 31.64 -17.39 -11.53
C ALA A 476 31.63 -18.79 -10.94
N CYS A 477 31.16 -19.76 -11.73
CA CYS A 477 31.48 -21.16 -11.50
C CYS A 477 32.97 -21.33 -11.21
N HIS A 478 33.38 -22.43 -10.55
CA HIS A 478 34.79 -22.67 -10.19
C HIS A 478 35.81 -22.38 -11.32
N MET A 479 35.38 -22.36 -12.58
CA MET A 479 36.18 -22.06 -13.76
C MET A 479 36.28 -20.61 -14.25
N GLY A 480 35.62 -19.62 -13.64
CA GLY A 480 35.63 -18.23 -14.17
C GLY A 480 34.62 -17.94 -15.28
N ASN A 481 33.75 -18.90 -15.62
CA ASN A 481 32.63 -18.70 -16.53
C ASN A 481 31.57 -17.77 -15.90
N SER A 482 31.13 -16.76 -16.66
CA SER A 482 29.96 -15.96 -16.28
C SER A 482 28.68 -16.77 -16.56
N VAL A 483 27.83 -16.93 -15.55
CA VAL A 483 26.50 -17.55 -15.66
C VAL A 483 25.45 -16.50 -15.36
N LYS A 484 24.38 -16.43 -16.17
CA LYS A 484 23.23 -15.61 -15.85
C LYS A 484 22.23 -16.41 -15.03
N TRP A 485 21.63 -15.77 -14.05
CA TRP A 485 20.62 -16.39 -13.19
C TRP A 485 19.29 -16.68 -13.91
N THR A 486 19.16 -16.22 -15.15
CA THR A 486 18.04 -16.48 -16.06
C THR A 486 18.33 -17.57 -17.10
N ASP A 487 19.58 -18.01 -17.23
CA ASP A 487 19.95 -18.99 -18.26
C ASP A 487 19.24 -20.34 -18.02
N ASN A 488 18.91 -21.05 -19.11
CA ASN A 488 18.32 -22.39 -19.09
C ASN A 488 17.10 -22.54 -18.17
N ASN A 489 16.22 -21.53 -18.14
CA ASN A 489 15.07 -21.51 -17.22
C ASN A 489 15.46 -21.61 -15.72
N GLY A 490 16.59 -21.03 -15.33
CA GLY A 490 17.12 -21.09 -13.96
C GLY A 490 17.91 -22.36 -13.64
N ALA A 491 18.05 -23.28 -14.60
CA ALA A 491 18.83 -24.50 -14.44
C ALA A 491 20.30 -24.26 -14.79
N THR A 492 21.15 -24.15 -13.78
CA THR A 492 22.60 -24.23 -14.00
C THR A 492 22.99 -25.69 -14.20
N GLU A 493 23.49 -26.03 -15.39
CA GLU A 493 23.97 -27.36 -15.72
C GLU A 493 25.47 -27.46 -15.45
N CYS A 494 26.01 -28.68 -15.44
CA CYS A 494 27.44 -28.86 -15.25
C CYS A 494 28.24 -28.10 -16.32
N PHE A 495 27.79 -28.10 -17.58
CA PHE A 495 28.46 -27.39 -18.67
C PHE A 495 28.37 -25.85 -18.60
N SER A 496 27.39 -25.31 -17.85
CA SER A 496 27.37 -23.87 -17.53
C SER A 496 28.64 -23.45 -16.77
N CYS A 497 29.22 -24.41 -16.03
CA CYS A 497 30.34 -24.22 -15.13
C CYS A 497 31.61 -24.98 -15.52
N HIS A 498 31.52 -25.97 -16.40
CA HIS A 498 32.58 -26.92 -16.75
C HIS A 498 32.75 -27.01 -18.26
N GLY A 499 33.99 -26.87 -18.74
CA GLY A 499 34.33 -26.98 -20.16
C GLY A 499 34.46 -28.45 -20.62
N SER A 500 34.61 -29.36 -19.66
CA SER A 500 34.55 -30.83 -19.78
C SER A 500 34.26 -31.42 -18.39
N LEU A 501 33.64 -32.61 -18.31
CA LEU A 501 33.18 -33.25 -17.05
C LEU A 501 34.14 -34.30 -16.50
#